data_AF-A0A6N6KKK9-F1
#
_entry.id   AF-A0A6N6KKK9-F1
#
_cell.length_a   1.000
_cell.length_b   1.000
_cell.length_c   1.000
_cell.angle_alpha   90.00
_cell.angle_beta   90.00
_cell.angle_gamma   90.00
#
_symmetry.space_group_name_H-M   'P 1'
#
loop_
_entity.id
_entity.type
_entity.pdbx_description
1 polymer ?
#
loop_
_entity_poly.entity_id
_entity_poly.type
_entity_poly.pdbx_seq_one_letter_code
_entity_poly.pdbx_strand_id
1 'polypeptide(L)' 'MQKDPMALIGTDHVEFYVSNAKQAAHYYQSAFGFELVAFSGLETGDKEKVSYVLQQGKIRFVLT' A
#
# COMPACT_ATOMS: atom_id res chain seq x y z
N MET A 1 -13.74 -28.97 -18.71
CA MET A 1 -12.52 -28.14 -18.67
C MET A 1 -12.16 -27.92 -17.21
N GLN A 2 -11.05 -28.49 -16.75
CA GLN A 2 -10.59 -28.34 -15.37
C GLN A 2 -10.09 -26.90 -15.18
N LYS A 3 -10.67 -26.17 -14.22
CA LYS A 3 -10.32 -24.78 -13.94
C LYS A 3 -9.03 -24.79 -13.11
N ASP A 4 -8.02 -24.03 -13.54
CA ASP A 4 -6.75 -23.92 -12.81
C ASP A 4 -7.00 -23.37 -11.40
N PRO A 5 -6.70 -24.12 -10.32
CA PRO A 5 -6.90 -23.66 -8.95
C PRO A 5 -5.98 -22.50 -8.54
N MET A 6 -4.94 -22.19 -9.32
CA MET A 6 -3.96 -21.12 -9.05
C MET A 6 -3.95 -20.03 -10.14
N ALA A 7 -5.08 -19.80 -10.80
CA ALA A 7 -5.18 -18.78 -11.84
C ALA A 7 -4.83 -17.37 -11.28
N LEU A 8 -3.85 -16.71 -11.91
CA LEU A 8 -3.46 -15.33 -11.57
C LEU A 8 -4.53 -14.34 -12.03
N ILE A 9 -5.13 -13.60 -11.09
CA ILE A 9 -6.20 -12.63 -11.38
C ILE A 9 -5.64 -11.24 -11.71
N GLY A 10 -4.48 -10.91 -11.16
CA GLY A 10 -3.81 -9.62 -11.36
C GLY A 10 -2.95 -9.22 -10.16
N THR A 11 -2.55 -7.94 -10.13
CA THR A 11 -1.79 -7.35 -9.03
C THR A 11 -2.73 -6.85 -7.94
N ASP A 12 -2.48 -7.23 -6.69
CA ASP A 12 -3.24 -6.74 -5.54
C ASP A 12 -2.70 -5.40 -5.02
N HIS A 13 -1.39 -5.34 -4.74
CA HIS A 13 -0.66 -4.12 -4.35
C HIS A 13 0.85 -4.28 -4.59
N VAL A 14 1.59 -3.20 -4.43
CA VAL A 14 3.05 -3.18 -4.33
C VAL A 14 3.45 -2.61 -2.98
N GLU A 15 4.26 -3.33 -2.21
CA GLU A 15 4.80 -2.85 -0.94
C GLU A 15 6.24 -2.33 -1.13
N PHE A 16 6.49 -1.11 -0.63
CA PHE A 16 7.78 -0.46 -0.65
C PHE A 16 8.30 -0.36 0.78
N TYR A 17 9.50 -0.88 1.01
CA TYR A 17 10.24 -0.65 2.24
C TYR A 17 11.07 0.61 2.11
N VAL A 18 10.72 1.63 2.88
CA VAL A 18 11.33 2.96 2.82
C VAL A 18 11.77 3.42 4.20
N SER A 19 12.76 4.30 4.25
CA SER A 19 13.24 4.81 5.54
C SER A 19 12.22 5.71 6.25
N ASN A 20 11.32 6.37 5.51
CA ASN A 20 10.30 7.26 6.06
C ASN A 20 8.99 7.12 5.30
N ALA A 21 8.13 6.21 5.77
CA ALA A 21 6.85 5.90 5.14
C ALA A 21 5.89 7.10 5.09
N LYS A 22 5.91 7.98 6.10
CA LYS A 22 5.04 9.16 6.15
C LYS A 22 5.39 10.19 5.08
N GLN A 23 6.68 10.45 4.89
CA GLN A 23 7.15 11.37 3.85
C GLN A 23 6.90 10.77 2.45
N ALA A 24 7.15 9.48 2.28
CA ALA A 24 6.87 8.79 1.02
C ALA A 24 5.37 8.86 0.70
N ALA A 25 4.50 8.63 1.69
CA ALA A 25 3.05 8.71 1.49
C ALA A 25 2.64 10.10 1.03
N HIS A 26 3.10 11.13 1.73
CA HIS A 26 2.86 12.52 1.34
C HIS A 26 3.35 12.82 -0.08
N TYR A 27 4.54 12.34 -0.45
CA TYR A 27 5.09 12.52 -1.80
C TYR A 27 4.19 11.91 -2.87
N TYR A 28 3.75 10.66 -2.71
CA TYR A 28 2.88 10.01 -3.68
C TYR A 28 1.47 10.62 -3.74
N GLN A 29 0.94 11.10 -2.62
CA GLN A 29 -0.32 11.85 -2.60
C GLN A 29 -0.19 13.17 -3.36
N SER A 30 0.83 13.98 -3.06
CA SER A 30 0.99 15.32 -3.67
C SER A 30 1.46 15.28 -5.13
N ALA A 31 2.41 14.41 -5.47
CA ALA A 31 3.03 14.39 -6.79
C ALA A 31 2.22 13.60 -7.82
N PHE A 32 1.54 12.52 -7.39
CA PHE A 32 0.84 11.60 -8.29
C PHE A 32 -0.68 11.55 -8.09
N GLY A 33 -1.21 12.19 -7.02
CA GLY A 33 -2.64 12.25 -6.76
C GLY A 33 -3.22 10.97 -6.15
N PHE A 34 -2.39 10.18 -5.47
CA PHE A 34 -2.90 9.04 -4.71
C PHE A 34 -3.72 9.49 -3.49
N GLU A 35 -4.68 8.68 -3.09
CA GLU A 35 -5.46 8.88 -1.87
C GLU A 35 -4.98 7.95 -0.76
N LEU A 36 -4.87 8.47 0.46
CA LEU A 36 -4.58 7.65 1.64
C LEU A 36 -5.85 6.91 2.07
N VAL A 37 -5.83 5.58 1.99
CA VAL A 37 -7.00 4.74 2.26
C VAL A 37 -6.90 3.94 3.56
N ALA A 38 -5.69 3.64 4.03
CA ALA A 38 -5.49 2.96 5.30
C ALA A 38 -4.12 3.28 5.91
N PHE A 39 -4.01 3.06 7.21
CA PHE A 39 -2.80 3.30 7.99
C PHE A 39 -2.66 2.21 9.06
N SER A 40 -1.43 1.75 9.29
CA SER A 40 -1.03 0.93 10.44
C SER A 40 0.19 1.56 11.10
N GLY A 41 0.20 1.66 12.41
CA GLY A 41 1.33 2.14 13.18
C GLY A 41 1.05 2.10 14.67
N LEU A 42 1.84 2.84 15.44
CA LEU A 42 1.73 2.85 16.89
C LEU A 42 0.31 3.19 17.38
N GLU A 43 -0.36 4.10 16.67
CA GLU A 43 -1.73 4.56 16.95
C GLU A 43 -2.78 3.46 16.73
N THR A 44 -2.51 2.47 15.89
CA THR A 44 -3.38 1.32 15.63
C THR A 44 -2.95 0.06 16.38
N GLY A 45 -1.91 0.16 17.22
CA GLY A 45 -1.37 -0.94 18.03
C GLY A 45 -0.18 -1.67 17.41
N ASP A 46 0.27 -1.28 16.21
CA ASP A 46 1.42 -1.88 15.54
C ASP A 46 2.71 -1.17 15.95
N LYS A 47 3.55 -1.85 16.75
CA LYS A 47 4.74 -1.24 17.37
C LYS A 47 6.01 -1.43 16.56
N GLU A 48 6.01 -2.37 15.63
CA GLU A 48 7.22 -2.78 14.91
C GLU A 48 7.41 -1.97 13.62
N LYS A 49 6.31 -1.53 13.01
CA LYS A 49 6.32 -0.87 11.71
C LYS A 49 5.24 0.19 11.58
N VAL A 50 5.41 1.06 10.59
CA VAL A 50 4.42 2.06 10.22
C VAL A 50 4.15 1.91 8.72
N SER A 51 2.92 1.55 8.36
CA SER A 51 2.53 1.31 6.98
C SER A 51 1.41 2.28 6.54
N TYR A 52 1.57 2.89 5.37
CA TYR A 52 0.55 3.73 4.73
C TYR A 52 0.07 3.07 3.44
N VAL A 53 -1.24 2.90 3.31
CA VAL A 53 -1.85 2.36 2.08
C VAL A 53 -2.40 3.50 1.24
N LEU A 54 -1.85 3.64 0.04
CA LEU A 54 -2.25 4.60 -0.95
C LEU A 54 -2.98 3.91 -2.11
N GLN A 55 -4.06 4.51 -2.59
CA GLN A 55 -4.82 3.98 -3.72
C GLN A 55 -5.09 5.05 -4.78
N GLN A 56 -4.96 4.66 -6.04
CA GLN A 56 -5.42 5.44 -7.19
C GLN A 56 -6.05 4.49 -8.22
N GLY A 57 -7.37 4.53 -8.32
CA GLY A 57 -8.12 3.56 -9.14
C GLY A 57 -7.87 2.12 -8.67
N LYS A 58 -7.30 1.29 -9.55
CA LYS A 58 -6.97 -0.12 -9.25
C LYS A 58 -5.57 -0.31 -8.65
N ILE A 59 -4.75 0.73 -8.60
CA ILE A 59 -3.36 0.65 -8.13
C ILE A 59 -3.35 0.88 -6.62
N ARG A 60 -2.68 -0.01 -5.88
CA ARG A 60 -2.44 0.13 -4.44
C ARG A 60 -0.96 0.06 -4.12
N PHE A 61 -0.49 1.05 -3.38
CA PHE A 61 0.85 1.07 -2.81
C PHE A 61 0.77 0.96 -1.29
N VAL A 62 1.61 0.12 -0.72
CA VAL A 62 1.84 0.03 0.72
C VAL A 62 3.24 0.56 0.98
N LEU A 63 3.37 1.58 1.82
CA LEU A 63 4.65 2.19 2.14
C LEU A 63 4.93 1.88 3.60
N THR A 64 5.97 1.08 3.85
CA THR A 64 6.37 0.60 5.19
C THR A 64 7.75 1.11 5.56
#